data_AF-A0A7U9P5Z3-F1
#
_entry.id   AF-A0A7U9P5Z3-F1
#
_cell.length_a   1.000
_cell.length_b   1.000
_cell.length_c   1.000
_cell.angle_alpha   90.00
_cell.angle_beta   90.00
_cell.angle_gamma   90.00
#
_symmetry.space_group_name_H-M   'P 1'
#
loop_
_entity.id
_entity.type
_entity.pdbx_description
1 polymer ?
#
loop_
_entity_poly.entity_id
_entity_poly.type
_entity_poly.pdbx_seq_one_letter_code
_entity_poly.pdbx_strand_id
1 'polypeptide(L)'
;MRRITLRKRFLVQVFSLLIVIACLFGMLQVYFMNRQIEADIYEKSLLIARGVEQGIEETELASKMIEHQIDLQMVAVARHIGDLLRTPEARHIRYEQLEEMKERFQLAGLTIFERKGDDIVATKSTDPKDIGFSTKSYGKTVYAYADTLLKGGMPRVAGEEGYASQNIFVLPIVQSGSHKDKPRFFKYAYYHPPGSDYIINPFIQAGDVYQFTKQAGPDQLIEQIKRRSSYIKDISVLNAAVFKNPALETNFYPPVKKIEYGEFKYHTKQDIDMMKELVDNPAKKLSVQEVNSEKLYKVFLPISDHRILYLVLDYQKMTAPFYNYSIILIASSLLSLLSLFVVTIPFFNRIYENIQKLKRQMQQLAAGDLTVKSHVKDGSELEELSNDVNQMVQKLNVLVTDVKEQAVKTQRSSVVLEAEASRSVEKMYELAVGTTLQSREWLNEIHAFLDEMANVLKAFPGDQKVMTVLEKVEQMRVIANDRTAVVTEMTIQLSDLLKELHGQSKELSYISNALLQQMSRFIL
;
A
#
# COMPACT_ATOMS: atom_id res chain seq x y z
N MET A 1 -18.62 -3.50 -37.95
CA MET A 1 -17.90 -3.30 -36.67
C MET A 1 -18.16 -1.88 -36.16
N ARG A 2 -18.74 -1.69 -34.96
CA ARG A 2 -18.96 -0.34 -34.40
C ARG A 2 -17.61 0.32 -34.09
N ARG A 3 -17.26 1.42 -34.77
CA ARG A 3 -16.06 2.21 -34.44
C ARG A 3 -16.20 2.77 -33.03
N ILE A 4 -15.39 2.27 -32.10
CA ILE A 4 -15.28 2.77 -30.74
C ILE A 4 -14.63 4.16 -30.82
N THR A 5 -15.23 5.18 -30.18
CA THR A 5 -14.66 6.53 -30.14
C THR A 5 -13.36 6.54 -29.30
N LEU A 6 -12.42 7.43 -29.61
CA LEU A 6 -11.19 7.62 -28.82
C LEU A 6 -11.52 7.81 -27.33
N ARG A 7 -12.59 8.56 -27.03
CA ARG A 7 -13.14 8.71 -25.67
C ARG A 7 -13.45 7.41 -24.98
N LYS A 8 -14.25 6.55 -25.60
CA LYS A 8 -14.63 5.27 -24.99
C LYS A 8 -13.42 4.35 -24.83
N ARG A 9 -12.50 4.34 -25.81
CA ARG A 9 -11.26 3.55 -25.73
C ARG A 9 -10.38 3.98 -24.57
N PHE A 10 -10.13 5.28 -24.42
CA PHE A 10 -9.31 5.83 -23.34
C PHE A 10 -9.91 5.55 -21.96
N LEU A 11 -11.21 5.84 -21.77
CA LEU A 11 -11.88 5.62 -20.48
C LEU A 11 -11.87 4.13 -20.08
N VAL A 12 -12.10 3.22 -21.02
CA VAL A 12 -12.03 1.78 -20.76
C VAL A 12 -10.60 1.35 -20.42
N GLN A 13 -9.59 1.86 -21.13
CA GLN A 13 -8.18 1.56 -20.84
C GLN A 13 -7.78 2.03 -19.44
N VAL A 14 -8.06 3.30 -19.10
CA VAL A 14 -7.76 3.84 -17.76
C VAL A 14 -8.50 3.07 -16.67
N PHE A 15 -9.78 2.78 -16.87
CA PHE A 15 -10.57 2.00 -15.90
C PHE A 15 -9.99 0.58 -15.70
N SER A 16 -9.65 -0.11 -16.78
CA SER A 16 -9.03 -1.44 -16.71
C SER A 16 -7.68 -1.42 -16.00
N LEU A 17 -6.85 -0.41 -16.26
CA LEU A 17 -5.56 -0.22 -15.60
C LEU A 17 -5.75 0.03 -14.09
N LEU A 18 -6.71 0.89 -13.71
CA LEU A 18 -7.01 1.18 -12.31
C LEU A 18 -7.49 -0.08 -11.56
N ILE A 19 -8.30 -0.93 -12.21
CA ILE A 19 -8.71 -2.22 -11.61
C ILE A 19 -7.49 -3.12 -11.39
N VAL A 20 -6.61 -3.24 -12.37
CA VAL A 20 -5.39 -4.06 -12.24
C VAL A 20 -4.51 -3.55 -11.10
N ILE A 21 -4.31 -2.23 -11.02
CA ILE A 21 -3.59 -1.59 -9.91
C ILE A 21 -4.28 -1.88 -8.58
N ALA A 22 -5.60 -1.70 -8.48
CA ALA A 22 -6.36 -1.97 -7.27
C ALA A 22 -6.21 -3.43 -6.81
N CYS A 23 -6.30 -4.40 -7.72
CA CYS A 23 -6.13 -5.81 -7.42
C CYS A 23 -4.71 -6.14 -6.97
N LEU A 24 -3.69 -5.65 -7.67
CA LEU A 24 -2.28 -5.90 -7.33
C LEU A 24 -1.93 -5.28 -5.97
N PHE A 25 -2.28 -4.00 -5.76
CA PHE A 25 -2.04 -3.33 -4.48
C PHE A 25 -2.85 -3.96 -3.36
N GLY A 26 -4.12 -4.30 -3.59
CA GLY A 26 -4.95 -4.97 -2.59
C GLY A 26 -4.37 -6.32 -2.17
N MET A 27 -3.90 -7.13 -3.13
CA MET A 27 -3.27 -8.42 -2.85
C MET A 27 -1.96 -8.25 -2.06
N LEU A 28 -1.12 -7.31 -2.48
CA LEU A 28 0.15 -7.01 -1.81
C LEU A 28 -0.09 -6.49 -0.38
N GLN A 29 -1.05 -5.60 -0.22
CA GLN A 29 -1.43 -5.05 1.08
C GLN A 29 -1.92 -6.15 2.03
N VAL A 30 -2.82 -7.03 1.61
CA VAL A 30 -3.30 -8.16 2.43
C VAL A 30 -2.14 -9.09 2.81
N TYR A 31 -1.24 -9.37 1.88
CA TYR A 31 -0.06 -10.21 2.13
C TYR A 31 0.85 -9.63 3.23
N PHE A 32 1.29 -8.38 3.07
CA PHE A 32 2.15 -7.72 4.06
C PHE A 32 1.45 -7.57 5.41
N MET A 33 0.15 -7.30 5.39
CA MET A 33 -0.63 -7.11 6.60
C MET A 33 -0.77 -8.37 7.44
N ASN A 34 -1.06 -9.51 6.83
CA ASN A 34 -1.12 -10.78 7.55
C ASN A 34 0.24 -11.09 8.22
N ARG A 35 1.35 -10.84 7.52
CA ARG A 35 2.69 -11.01 8.11
C ARG A 35 2.99 -10.03 9.24
N GLN A 36 2.64 -8.76 9.06
CA GLN A 36 2.84 -7.74 10.09
C GLN A 36 2.03 -8.04 11.35
N ILE A 37 0.77 -8.44 11.19
CA ILE A 37 -0.11 -8.83 12.30
C ILE A 37 0.46 -10.00 13.08
N GLU A 38 0.95 -11.03 12.39
CA GLU A 38 1.54 -12.20 13.04
C GLU A 38 2.79 -11.82 13.85
N ALA A 39 3.67 -11.00 13.29
CA ALA A 39 4.88 -10.51 13.96
C ALA A 39 4.57 -9.60 15.16
N ASP A 40 3.66 -8.64 15.00
CA ASP A 40 3.29 -7.70 16.06
C ASP A 40 2.57 -8.40 17.22
N ILE A 41 1.73 -9.38 16.91
CA ILE A 41 1.08 -10.22 17.93
C ILE A 41 2.11 -11.05 18.68
N TYR A 42 3.08 -11.64 17.96
CA TYR A 42 4.17 -12.38 18.57
C TYR A 42 4.92 -11.52 19.60
N GLU A 43 5.43 -10.35 19.19
CA GLU A 43 6.17 -9.44 20.07
C GLU A 43 5.33 -8.95 21.25
N LYS A 44 4.08 -8.54 20.98
CA LYS A 44 3.18 -8.05 22.04
C LYS A 44 2.84 -9.15 23.05
N SER A 45 2.60 -10.38 22.59
CA SER A 45 2.34 -11.52 23.47
C SER A 45 3.53 -11.83 24.37
N LEU A 46 4.75 -11.68 23.84
CA LEU A 46 5.98 -11.87 24.59
C LEU A 46 6.19 -10.77 25.64
N LEU A 47 5.89 -9.51 25.31
CA LEU A 47 5.93 -8.41 26.28
C LEU A 47 4.95 -8.64 27.44
N ILE A 48 3.73 -9.12 27.14
CA ILE A 48 2.75 -9.49 28.17
C ILE A 48 3.30 -10.63 29.03
N ALA A 49 3.81 -11.70 28.42
CA ALA A 49 4.35 -12.85 29.14
C ALA A 49 5.50 -12.44 30.08
N ARG A 50 6.44 -11.60 29.63
CA ARG A 50 7.53 -11.07 30.47
C ARG A 50 7.03 -10.18 31.61
N GLY A 51 6.04 -9.33 31.36
CA GLY A 51 5.44 -8.51 32.42
C GLY A 51 4.75 -9.37 33.49
N VAL A 52 4.13 -10.47 33.08
CA VAL A 52 3.55 -11.46 34.00
C VAL A 52 4.65 -12.20 34.78
N GLU A 53 5.69 -12.70 34.09
CA GLU A 53 6.86 -13.34 34.71
C GLU A 53 7.48 -12.46 35.80
N GLN A 54 7.77 -11.20 35.47
CA GLN A 54 8.36 -10.24 36.42
C GLN A 54 7.46 -10.03 37.63
N GLY A 55 6.16 -9.82 37.44
CA GLY A 55 5.25 -9.62 38.57
C GLY A 55 5.12 -10.88 39.45
N ILE A 56 5.18 -12.08 38.85
CA ILE A 56 5.19 -13.34 39.61
C ILE A 56 6.47 -13.43 40.45
N GLU A 57 7.63 -13.12 39.86
CA GLU A 57 8.91 -13.13 40.58
C GLU A 57 8.91 -12.14 41.76
N GLU A 58 8.42 -10.92 41.55
CA GLU A 58 8.33 -9.89 42.60
C GLU A 58 7.41 -10.31 43.75
N THR A 59 6.23 -10.88 43.44
CA THR A 59 5.26 -11.32 44.45
C THR A 59 5.68 -12.60 45.17
N GLU A 60 6.38 -13.50 44.47
CA GLU A 60 7.00 -14.69 45.06
C GLU A 60 8.13 -14.31 46.01
N LEU A 61 9.01 -13.38 45.61
CA LEU A 61 10.08 -12.86 46.46
C LEU A 61 9.51 -12.20 47.73
N ALA A 62 8.49 -11.36 47.59
CA ALA A 62 7.82 -10.74 48.74
C ALA A 62 7.22 -11.77 49.70
N SER A 63 6.56 -12.81 49.17
CA SER A 63 5.98 -13.89 49.96
C SER A 63 7.07 -14.68 50.72
N LYS A 64 8.18 -15.00 50.04
CA LYS A 64 9.33 -15.68 50.64
C LYS A 64 10.00 -14.84 51.72
N MET A 65 10.11 -13.52 51.54
CA MET A 65 10.69 -12.63 52.58
C MET A 65 9.84 -12.57 53.85
N ILE A 66 8.50 -12.53 53.72
CA ILE A 66 7.59 -12.58 54.87
C ILE A 66 7.77 -13.91 55.61
N GLU A 67 7.80 -15.01 54.87
CA GLU A 67 7.95 -16.33 55.44
C GLU A 67 9.32 -16.54 56.09
N HIS A 68 10.39 -16.00 55.48
CA HIS A 68 11.74 -16.04 56.03
C HIS A 68 11.84 -15.35 57.39
N GLN A 69 11.13 -14.23 57.59
CA GLN A 69 11.08 -13.57 58.89
C GLN A 69 10.43 -14.46 59.96
N ILE A 70 9.41 -15.23 59.58
CA ILE A 70 8.77 -16.23 60.46
C ILE A 70 9.74 -17.39 60.72
N ASP A 71 10.51 -17.84 59.72
CA ASP A 71 11.53 -18.87 59.89
C ASP A 71 12.52 -18.50 60.99
N LEU A 72 13.06 -17.28 60.94
CA LEU A 72 14.02 -16.79 61.94
C LEU A 72 13.42 -16.74 63.35
N GLN A 73 12.15 -16.35 63.47
CA GLN A 73 11.43 -16.38 64.75
C GLN A 73 11.26 -17.82 65.27
N MET A 74 10.84 -18.74 64.41
CA MET A 74 10.68 -20.16 64.76
C MET A 74 12.01 -20.80 65.16
N VAL A 75 13.12 -20.44 64.50
CA VAL A 75 14.47 -20.85 64.86
C VAL A 75 14.84 -20.39 66.27
N ALA A 76 14.59 -19.13 66.59
CA ALA A 76 14.88 -18.57 67.91
C ALA A 76 14.05 -19.27 69.01
N VAL A 77 12.76 -19.48 68.77
CA VAL A 77 11.85 -20.18 69.70
C VAL A 77 12.27 -21.63 69.91
N ALA A 78 12.54 -22.38 68.84
CA ALA A 78 12.92 -23.79 68.94
C ALA A 78 14.23 -23.99 69.72
N ARG A 79 15.22 -23.13 69.49
CA ARG A 79 16.48 -23.14 70.26
C ARG A 79 16.24 -22.83 71.73
N HIS A 80 15.45 -21.80 72.02
CA HIS A 80 15.16 -21.43 73.40
C HIS A 80 14.40 -22.52 74.16
N ILE A 81 13.48 -23.22 73.51
CA ILE A 81 12.80 -24.40 74.07
C ILE A 81 13.82 -25.50 74.41
N GLY A 82 14.79 -25.77 73.52
CA GLY A 82 15.87 -26.72 73.78
C GLY A 82 16.69 -26.37 75.02
N ASP A 83 17.04 -25.09 75.20
CA ASP A 83 17.77 -24.62 76.39
C ASP A 83 16.98 -24.78 77.70
N LEU A 84 15.64 -24.67 77.62
CA LEU A 84 14.75 -24.79 78.77
C LEU A 84 14.44 -26.23 79.17
N LEU A 85 14.45 -27.19 78.24
CA LEU A 85 14.15 -28.60 78.53
C LEU A 85 15.21 -29.26 79.43
N ARG A 86 16.48 -28.81 79.35
CA ARG A 86 17.59 -29.21 80.26
C ARG A 86 17.75 -30.72 80.46
N THR A 87 17.43 -31.52 79.45
CA THR A 87 17.64 -32.98 79.46
C THR A 87 18.13 -33.46 78.09
N PRO A 88 19.13 -34.35 78.03
CA PRO A 88 19.54 -34.99 76.79
C PRO A 88 18.59 -36.11 76.37
N GLU A 89 17.76 -36.64 77.27
CA GLU A 89 16.92 -37.80 76.99
C GLU A 89 15.44 -37.42 76.94
N ALA A 90 14.75 -37.81 75.86
CA ALA A 90 13.34 -37.57 75.63
C ALA A 90 12.46 -38.17 76.73
N ARG A 91 12.86 -39.32 77.31
CA ARG A 91 12.09 -39.98 78.37
C ARG A 91 11.85 -39.09 79.59
N HIS A 92 12.77 -38.17 79.91
CA HIS A 92 12.65 -37.26 81.04
C HIS A 92 11.80 -36.02 80.78
N ILE A 93 11.44 -35.75 79.53
CA ILE A 93 10.56 -34.62 79.17
C ILE A 93 9.14 -34.92 79.63
N ARG A 94 8.56 -34.09 80.50
CA ARG A 94 7.18 -34.27 80.98
C ARG A 94 6.19 -33.48 80.14
N TYR A 95 4.95 -33.93 80.09
CA TYR A 95 3.88 -33.26 79.36
C TYR A 95 3.65 -31.84 79.87
N GLU A 96 3.71 -31.62 81.18
CA GLU A 96 3.52 -30.31 81.81
C GLU A 96 4.57 -29.30 81.35
N GLN A 97 5.81 -29.75 81.09
CA GLN A 97 6.87 -28.89 80.56
C GLN A 97 6.56 -28.47 79.12
N LEU A 98 6.00 -29.37 78.31
CA LEU A 98 5.62 -29.05 76.94
C LEU A 98 4.44 -28.08 76.89
N GLU A 99 3.44 -28.27 77.75
CA GLU A 99 2.31 -27.33 77.88
C GLU A 99 2.75 -25.95 78.38
N GLU A 100 3.63 -25.88 79.39
CA GLU A 100 4.19 -24.60 79.85
C GLU A 100 4.90 -23.84 78.72
N MET A 101 5.71 -24.55 77.93
CA MET A 101 6.41 -23.97 76.78
C MET A 101 5.44 -23.56 75.67
N LYS A 102 4.41 -24.36 75.39
CA LYS A 102 3.38 -24.04 74.41
C LYS A 102 2.71 -22.71 74.74
N GLU A 103 2.26 -22.53 75.98
CA GLU A 103 1.61 -21.29 76.44
C GLU A 103 2.60 -20.12 76.46
N ARG A 104 3.82 -20.33 76.99
CA ARG A 104 4.85 -19.28 77.09
C ARG A 104 5.25 -18.71 75.74
N PHE A 105 5.37 -19.55 74.72
CA PHE A 105 5.76 -19.15 73.37
C PHE A 105 4.57 -18.97 72.41
N GLN A 106 3.33 -19.06 72.91
CA GLN A 106 2.10 -18.93 72.13
C GLN A 106 2.07 -19.85 70.91
N LEU A 107 2.50 -21.10 71.10
CA LEU A 107 2.52 -22.11 70.05
C LEU A 107 1.15 -22.73 69.85
N ALA A 108 0.87 -23.18 68.63
CA ALA A 108 -0.26 -24.06 68.40
C ALA A 108 0.00 -25.46 68.98
N GLY A 109 1.25 -25.90 68.97
CA GLY A 109 1.68 -27.08 69.68
C GLY A 109 3.19 -27.30 69.65
N LEU A 110 3.61 -28.32 70.40
CA LEU A 110 5.00 -28.70 70.59
C LEU A 110 5.11 -30.23 70.63
N THR A 111 5.81 -30.79 69.66
CA THR A 111 5.97 -32.24 69.50
C THR A 111 7.43 -32.65 69.71
N ILE A 112 7.66 -33.81 70.34
CA ILE A 112 8.97 -34.44 70.50
C ILE A 112 9.02 -35.69 69.64
N PHE A 113 10.00 -35.75 68.76
CA PHE A 113 10.30 -36.91 67.94
C PHE A 113 11.51 -37.64 68.50
N GLU A 114 11.43 -38.96 68.62
CA GLU A 114 12.54 -39.82 69.04
C GLU A 114 12.63 -41.05 68.14
N ARG A 115 13.79 -41.70 68.16
CA ARG A 115 13.98 -42.96 67.42
C ARG A 115 13.24 -44.10 68.14
N LYS A 116 12.39 -44.82 67.40
CA LYS A 116 11.74 -46.06 67.84
C LYS A 116 11.99 -47.16 66.83
N GLY A 117 12.82 -48.14 67.20
CA GLY A 117 13.25 -49.19 66.29
C GLY A 117 13.97 -48.60 65.08
N ASP A 118 13.40 -48.83 63.89
CA ASP A 118 13.96 -48.36 62.62
C ASP A 118 13.34 -47.02 62.14
N ASP A 119 12.40 -46.42 62.88
CA ASP A 119 11.67 -45.19 62.53
C ASP A 119 11.97 -44.02 63.50
N ILE A 120 11.62 -42.81 63.08
CA ILE A 120 11.57 -41.61 63.93
C ILE A 120 10.10 -41.22 64.06
N VAL A 121 9.60 -41.21 65.29
CA VAL A 121 8.17 -41.12 65.60
C VAL A 121 7.94 -40.01 66.63
N ALA A 122 6.84 -39.28 66.50
CA ALA A 122 6.38 -38.36 67.52
C ALA A 122 5.87 -39.15 68.73
N THR A 123 6.52 -39.01 69.89
CA THR A 123 6.19 -39.81 71.08
C THR A 123 5.61 -38.99 72.22
N LYS A 124 5.82 -37.67 72.20
CA LYS A 124 5.20 -36.72 73.12
C LYS A 124 4.74 -35.51 72.33
N SER A 125 3.55 -35.01 72.62
CA SER A 125 3.06 -33.78 72.01
C SER A 125 2.01 -33.12 72.88
N THR A 126 1.91 -31.79 72.79
CA THR A 126 0.76 -31.02 73.28
C THR A 126 -0.46 -31.15 72.37
N ASP A 127 -0.30 -31.67 71.15
CA ASP A 127 -1.38 -32.05 70.25
C ASP A 127 -1.51 -33.59 70.19
N PRO A 128 -2.58 -34.18 70.74
CA PRO A 128 -2.76 -35.62 70.75
C PRO A 128 -2.76 -36.27 69.36
N LYS A 129 -3.10 -35.53 68.29
CA LYS A 129 -3.11 -36.05 66.92
C LYS A 129 -1.72 -36.27 66.34
N ASP A 130 -0.70 -35.61 66.90
CA ASP A 130 0.69 -35.80 66.48
C ASP A 130 1.30 -37.08 67.08
N ILE A 131 0.78 -37.58 68.22
CA ILE A 131 1.34 -38.76 68.88
C ILE A 131 1.20 -39.99 67.97
N GLY A 132 2.32 -40.66 67.73
CA GLY A 132 2.41 -41.81 66.81
C GLY A 132 2.67 -41.42 65.35
N PHE A 133 2.86 -40.13 65.04
CA PHE A 133 3.21 -39.70 63.69
C PHE A 133 4.55 -40.29 63.26
N SER A 134 4.53 -41.12 62.22
CA SER A 134 5.69 -41.81 61.64
C SER A 134 6.29 -41.00 60.49
N THR A 135 7.58 -40.69 60.57
CA THR A 135 8.29 -40.01 59.47
C THR A 135 8.42 -40.90 58.23
N LYS A 136 8.54 -42.22 58.39
CA LYS A 136 8.51 -43.18 57.26
C LYS A 136 7.18 -43.20 56.50
N SER A 137 6.06 -42.98 57.19
CA SER A 137 4.73 -42.97 56.54
C SER A 137 4.56 -41.85 55.50
N TYR A 138 5.43 -40.84 55.54
CA TYR A 138 5.49 -39.72 54.58
C TYR A 138 6.59 -39.87 53.52
N GLY A 139 7.15 -41.08 53.38
CA GLY A 139 8.10 -41.42 52.32
C GLY A 139 9.56 -41.45 52.77
N LYS A 140 10.41 -42.07 51.95
CA LYS A 140 11.83 -42.29 52.25
C LYS A 140 12.60 -40.97 52.44
N THR A 141 12.22 -39.94 51.70
CA THR A 141 12.86 -38.62 51.74
C THR A 141 12.63 -37.91 53.07
N VAL A 142 11.39 -37.93 53.58
CA VAL A 142 11.04 -37.29 54.86
C VAL A 142 11.76 -37.98 56.02
N TYR A 143 11.81 -39.31 56.03
CA TYR A 143 12.62 -40.05 56.99
C TYR A 143 14.10 -39.68 56.93
N ALA A 144 14.69 -39.58 55.73
CA ALA A 144 16.09 -39.22 55.56
C ALA A 144 16.41 -37.82 56.11
N TYR A 145 15.49 -36.85 55.97
CA TYR A 145 15.64 -35.52 56.57
C TYR A 145 15.61 -35.57 58.09
N ALA A 146 14.64 -36.29 58.66
CA ALA A 146 14.54 -36.46 60.12
C ALA A 146 15.78 -37.19 60.68
N ASP A 147 16.26 -38.23 60.01
CA ASP A 147 17.46 -38.98 60.40
C ASP A 147 18.73 -38.14 60.35
N THR A 148 18.88 -37.33 59.29
CA THR A 148 19.99 -36.38 59.16
C THR A 148 19.96 -35.35 60.29
N LEU A 149 18.79 -34.82 60.60
CA LEU A 149 18.60 -33.82 61.64
C LEU A 149 18.89 -34.38 63.04
N LEU A 150 18.41 -35.59 63.36
CA LEU A 150 18.64 -36.26 64.64
C LEU A 150 20.13 -36.62 64.86
N LYS A 151 20.94 -36.65 63.79
CA LYS A 151 22.40 -36.82 63.84
C LYS A 151 23.15 -35.47 63.93
N GLY A 152 22.42 -34.37 64.03
CA GLY A 152 22.95 -33.01 64.07
C GLY A 152 23.41 -32.46 62.72
N GLY A 153 22.97 -33.08 61.62
CA GLY A 153 23.23 -32.61 60.26
C GLY A 153 22.32 -31.45 59.83
N MET A 154 22.55 -30.96 58.62
CA MET A 154 21.68 -30.01 57.92
C MET A 154 20.91 -30.76 56.82
N PRO A 155 19.58 -30.93 56.93
CA PRO A 155 18.79 -31.53 55.87
C PRO A 155 18.87 -30.69 54.58
N ARG A 156 19.08 -31.34 53.43
CA ARG A 156 18.98 -30.69 52.10
C ARG A 156 17.62 -31.00 51.51
N VAL A 157 16.69 -30.05 51.57
CA VAL A 157 15.34 -30.24 51.06
C VAL A 157 15.28 -29.91 49.58
N ALA A 158 14.71 -30.83 48.79
CA ALA A 158 14.45 -30.63 47.38
C ALA A 158 13.46 -29.47 47.17
N GLY A 159 13.78 -28.54 46.26
CA GLY A 159 12.89 -27.43 45.89
C GLY A 159 13.18 -26.07 46.54
N GLU A 160 14.22 -25.94 47.36
CA GLU A 160 14.60 -24.67 48.03
C GLU A 160 13.50 -24.02 48.89
N GLU A 161 12.47 -24.78 49.28
CA GLU A 161 11.40 -24.27 50.14
C GLU A 161 11.72 -24.49 51.64
N GLY A 162 11.59 -23.43 52.43
CA GLY A 162 11.87 -23.43 53.87
C GLY A 162 13.30 -23.00 54.24
N TYR A 163 13.62 -23.07 55.53
CA TYR A 163 14.92 -22.64 56.08
C TYR A 163 15.64 -23.81 56.73
N ALA A 164 16.90 -24.04 56.36
CA ALA A 164 17.74 -25.08 56.95
C ALA A 164 19.05 -24.50 57.47
N SER A 165 19.51 -25.01 58.60
CA SER A 165 20.85 -24.76 59.13
C SER A 165 21.30 -25.98 59.94
N GLN A 166 22.50 -25.94 60.52
CA GLN A 166 22.96 -27.04 61.38
C GLN A 166 21.98 -27.25 62.54
N ASN A 167 21.60 -28.51 62.78
CA ASN A 167 20.67 -28.93 63.82
C ASN A 167 19.24 -28.39 63.71
N ILE A 168 18.89 -27.60 62.68
CA ILE A 168 17.55 -27.01 62.58
C ILE A 168 17.02 -26.97 61.16
N PHE A 169 15.73 -27.21 61.03
CA PHE A 169 15.01 -27.13 59.78
C PHE A 169 13.61 -26.56 60.00
N VAL A 170 13.19 -25.60 59.20
CA VAL A 170 11.86 -24.99 59.25
C VAL A 170 11.19 -25.25 57.91
N LEU A 171 10.05 -25.93 57.96
CA LEU A 171 9.24 -26.18 56.77
C LEU A 171 8.59 -24.89 56.28
N PRO A 172 8.26 -24.78 54.97
CA PRO A 172 7.30 -23.78 54.53
C PRO A 172 5.95 -23.93 55.26
N ILE A 173 5.06 -22.96 55.16
CA ILE A 173 3.69 -23.08 55.69
C ILE A 173 2.98 -24.18 54.90
N VAL A 174 2.61 -25.26 55.57
CA VAL A 174 2.03 -26.45 54.95
C VAL A 174 0.78 -26.90 55.67
N GLN A 175 -0.10 -27.59 54.95
CA GLN A 175 -1.23 -28.29 55.56
C GLN A 175 -0.72 -29.41 56.46
N SER A 176 -1.20 -29.49 57.70
CA SER A 176 -0.88 -30.53 58.67
C SER A 176 -1.06 -31.95 58.14
N GLY A 177 -0.08 -32.81 58.40
CA GLY A 177 -0.18 -34.24 58.14
C GLY A 177 -1.04 -35.00 59.15
N SER A 178 -1.06 -34.56 60.41
CA SER A 178 -1.81 -35.19 61.51
C SER A 178 -3.29 -34.82 61.54
N HIS A 179 -3.66 -33.64 60.99
CA HIS A 179 -5.05 -33.15 60.96
C HIS A 179 -5.73 -33.41 59.60
N LYS A 180 -6.10 -34.67 59.34
CA LYS A 180 -6.73 -35.08 58.08
C LYS A 180 -8.23 -34.76 58.00
N ASP A 181 -8.88 -34.57 59.15
CA ASP A 181 -10.31 -34.31 59.30
C ASP A 181 -10.71 -32.89 58.89
N LYS A 182 -9.89 -31.89 59.23
CA LYS A 182 -10.07 -30.49 58.83
C LYS A 182 -8.72 -29.90 58.43
N PRO A 183 -8.57 -29.35 57.21
CA PRO A 183 -7.33 -28.74 56.79
C PRO A 183 -6.91 -27.63 57.75
N ARG A 184 -5.72 -27.78 58.34
CA ARG A 184 -5.05 -26.77 59.17
C ARG A 184 -3.68 -26.50 58.59
N PHE A 185 -3.30 -25.24 58.50
CA PHE A 185 -1.99 -24.83 58.00
C PHE A 185 -1.12 -24.39 59.18
N PHE A 186 0.08 -24.96 59.24
CA PHE A 186 1.02 -24.69 60.30
C PHE A 186 2.38 -24.37 59.72
N LYS A 187 3.15 -23.61 60.51
CA LYS A 187 4.58 -23.42 60.29
C LYS A 187 5.31 -24.28 61.32
N TYR A 188 6.13 -25.22 60.85
CA TYR A 188 6.84 -26.18 61.71
C TYR A 188 8.33 -25.87 61.70
N ALA A 189 8.94 -25.79 62.88
CA ALA A 189 10.39 -25.89 63.02
C ALA A 189 10.74 -27.23 63.66
N TYR A 190 11.85 -27.83 63.24
CA TYR A 190 12.40 -29.06 63.76
C TYR A 190 13.82 -28.76 64.21
N TYR A 191 14.07 -28.84 65.50
CA TYR A 191 15.37 -28.53 66.09
C TYR A 191 15.87 -29.74 66.86
N HIS A 192 17.11 -30.12 66.61
CA HIS A 192 17.82 -31.13 67.38
C HIS A 192 18.76 -30.42 68.38
N PRO A 193 18.42 -30.35 69.68
CA PRO A 193 19.36 -29.87 70.68
C PRO A 193 20.66 -30.70 70.65
N PRO A 194 21.83 -30.07 70.56
CA PRO A 194 23.09 -30.82 70.52
C PRO A 194 23.22 -31.78 71.71
N GLY A 195 23.47 -33.06 71.40
CA GLY A 195 23.67 -34.11 72.41
C GLY A 195 22.38 -34.71 72.99
N SER A 196 21.20 -34.36 72.46
CA SER A 196 19.96 -35.03 72.84
C SER A 196 19.68 -36.28 72.01
N ASP A 197 18.73 -37.13 72.43
CA ASP A 197 18.23 -38.27 71.65
C ASP A 197 16.92 -37.97 70.90
N TYR A 198 16.56 -36.67 70.78
CA TYR A 198 15.27 -36.22 70.25
C TYR A 198 15.35 -34.97 69.37
N ILE A 199 14.28 -34.74 68.61
CA ILE A 199 14.00 -33.51 67.87
C ILE A 199 12.79 -32.83 68.51
N ILE A 200 12.91 -31.52 68.74
CA ILE A 200 11.86 -30.63 69.19
C ILE A 200 11.17 -30.05 67.96
N ASN A 201 9.84 -30.12 67.93
CA ASN A 201 9.02 -29.59 66.86
C ASN A 201 7.98 -28.58 67.37
N PRO A 202 8.35 -27.32 67.62
CA PRO A 202 7.35 -26.27 67.84
C PRO A 202 6.66 -25.93 66.53
N PHE A 203 5.35 -25.67 66.60
CA PHE A 203 4.58 -25.20 65.47
C PHE A 203 3.55 -24.15 65.85
N ILE A 204 3.32 -23.21 64.93
CA ILE A 204 2.34 -22.14 65.06
C ILE A 204 1.25 -22.30 63.99
N GLN A 205 0.03 -21.91 64.33
CA GLN A 205 -1.07 -21.85 63.36
C GLN A 205 -0.81 -20.70 62.41
N ALA A 206 -0.67 -21.03 61.12
CA ALA A 206 -0.27 -20.08 60.09
C ALA A 206 -1.34 -19.97 58.99
N GLY A 207 -2.60 -20.29 59.32
CA GLY A 207 -3.73 -20.22 58.40
C GLY A 207 -3.91 -18.82 57.82
N ASP A 208 -3.92 -17.78 58.65
CA ASP A 208 -4.13 -16.41 58.20
C ASP A 208 -2.95 -15.88 57.39
N VAL A 209 -1.72 -16.22 57.79
CA VAL A 209 -0.50 -15.90 57.04
C VAL A 209 -0.52 -16.57 55.68
N TYR A 210 -0.87 -17.86 55.61
CA TYR A 210 -1.00 -18.61 54.37
C TYR A 210 -2.07 -18.00 53.44
N GLN A 211 -3.22 -17.61 53.99
CA GLN A 211 -4.25 -16.93 53.21
C GLN A 211 -3.78 -15.56 52.74
N PHE A 212 -3.06 -14.81 53.56
CA PHE A 212 -2.49 -13.52 53.19
C PHE A 212 -1.45 -13.65 52.07
N THR A 213 -0.48 -14.56 52.18
CA THR A 213 0.54 -14.77 51.13
C THR A 213 -0.09 -15.31 49.84
N LYS A 214 -1.17 -16.10 49.93
CA LYS A 214 -2.01 -16.45 48.78
C LYS A 214 -2.69 -15.24 48.14
N GLN A 215 -3.25 -14.34 48.94
CA GLN A 215 -3.96 -13.13 48.48
C GLN A 215 -3.03 -12.02 48.01
N ALA A 216 -1.78 -12.00 48.47
CA ALA A 216 -0.76 -11.02 48.07
C ALA A 216 0.25 -11.60 47.04
N GLY A 217 0.13 -12.89 46.74
CA GLY A 217 1.07 -13.64 45.90
C GLY A 217 0.68 -13.74 44.42
N PRO A 218 1.39 -14.59 43.66
CA PRO A 218 1.23 -14.73 42.21
C PRO A 218 -0.20 -15.07 41.74
N ASP A 219 -0.95 -15.89 42.48
CA ASP A 219 -2.34 -16.26 42.13
C ASP A 219 -3.24 -15.00 42.04
N GLN A 220 -3.10 -14.08 42.99
CA GLN A 220 -3.90 -12.84 42.98
C GLN A 220 -3.45 -11.90 41.86
N LEU A 221 -2.15 -11.79 41.62
CA LEU A 221 -1.62 -11.00 40.51
C LEU A 221 -2.18 -11.51 39.18
N ILE A 222 -2.15 -12.82 38.95
CA ILE A 222 -2.72 -13.47 37.76
C ILE A 222 -4.19 -13.09 37.59
N GLU A 223 -5.00 -13.18 38.66
CA GLU A 223 -6.41 -12.79 38.61
C GLU A 223 -6.60 -11.30 38.32
N GLN A 224 -5.77 -10.42 38.89
CA GLN A 224 -5.82 -8.99 38.59
C GLN A 224 -5.47 -8.69 37.13
N ILE A 225 -4.45 -9.34 36.58
CA ILE A 225 -4.04 -9.19 35.17
C ILE A 225 -5.16 -9.70 34.26
N LYS A 226 -5.73 -10.87 34.54
CA LYS A 226 -6.88 -11.43 33.79
C LYS A 226 -8.09 -10.51 33.83
N ARG A 227 -8.41 -9.88 34.98
CA ARG A 227 -9.55 -8.94 35.10
C ARG A 227 -9.33 -7.62 34.37
N ARG A 228 -8.09 -7.11 34.35
CA ARG A 228 -7.75 -5.83 33.70
C ARG A 228 -7.57 -5.97 32.19
N SER A 229 -7.31 -7.17 31.69
CA SER A 229 -7.10 -7.43 30.28
C SER A 229 -8.28 -8.17 29.67
N SER A 230 -8.89 -7.59 28.64
CA SER A 230 -9.95 -8.26 27.88
C SER A 230 -9.41 -9.34 26.94
N TYR A 231 -8.10 -9.34 26.64
CA TYR A 231 -7.45 -10.25 25.69
C TYR A 231 -6.76 -11.45 26.35
N ILE A 232 -6.52 -11.42 27.67
CA ILE A 232 -5.95 -12.56 28.40
C ILE A 232 -7.09 -13.47 28.84
N LYS A 233 -7.00 -14.76 28.49
CA LYS A 233 -7.98 -15.79 28.86
C LYS A 233 -7.48 -16.63 30.03
N ASP A 234 -6.18 -16.92 30.06
CA ASP A 234 -5.58 -17.75 31.10
C ASP A 234 -4.09 -17.42 31.26
N ILE A 235 -3.61 -17.57 32.48
CA ILE A 235 -2.19 -17.46 32.84
C ILE A 235 -1.95 -18.58 33.84
N SER A 236 -0.89 -19.35 33.65
CA SER A 236 -0.52 -20.40 34.59
C SER A 236 0.99 -20.59 34.64
N VAL A 237 1.50 -20.92 35.81
CA VAL A 237 2.90 -21.34 36.00
C VAL A 237 2.90 -22.83 36.27
N LEU A 238 3.65 -23.54 35.44
CA LEU A 238 3.58 -24.98 35.32
C LEU A 238 4.94 -25.58 35.63
N ASN A 239 4.96 -26.61 36.47
CA ASN A 239 6.16 -27.36 36.75
C ASN A 239 6.31 -28.50 35.75
N ALA A 240 7.03 -28.23 34.67
CA ALA A 240 7.22 -29.12 33.53
C ALA A 240 7.93 -30.43 33.92
N ALA A 241 8.75 -30.44 34.98
CA ALA A 241 9.39 -31.65 35.49
C ALA A 241 8.35 -32.67 36.01
N VAL A 242 7.27 -32.21 36.67
CA VAL A 242 6.19 -33.08 37.15
C VAL A 242 5.35 -33.64 36.00
N PHE A 243 5.18 -32.88 34.91
CA PHE A 243 4.53 -33.40 33.70
C PHE A 243 5.35 -34.49 33.00
N LYS A 244 6.69 -34.43 33.09
CA LYS A 244 7.59 -35.47 32.57
C LYS A 244 7.66 -36.69 33.50
N ASN A 245 7.68 -36.47 34.81
CA ASN A 245 7.71 -37.52 35.82
C ASN A 245 6.63 -37.30 36.90
N PRO A 246 5.42 -37.88 36.71
CA PRO A 246 4.31 -37.71 37.66
C PRO A 246 4.60 -38.24 39.08
N ALA A 247 5.58 -39.13 39.24
CA ALA A 247 5.95 -39.64 40.57
C ALA A 247 6.56 -38.55 41.47
N LEU A 248 7.02 -37.43 40.91
CA LEU A 248 7.52 -36.28 41.69
C LEU A 248 6.41 -35.62 42.53
N GLU A 249 5.14 -35.75 42.13
CA GLU A 249 4.02 -35.16 42.86
C GLU A 249 3.79 -35.84 44.23
N THR A 250 4.01 -37.15 44.33
CA THR A 250 3.66 -37.94 45.51
C THR A 250 4.86 -38.33 46.39
N ASN A 251 6.09 -38.22 45.88
CA ASN A 251 7.31 -38.65 46.59
C ASN A 251 7.90 -37.60 47.54
N PHE A 252 7.33 -36.40 47.57
CA PHE A 252 7.78 -35.27 48.39
C PHE A 252 6.64 -34.74 49.27
N TYR A 253 7.01 -34.19 50.42
CA TYR A 253 6.09 -33.47 51.29
C TYR A 253 6.72 -32.13 51.69
N PRO A 254 6.10 -30.98 51.33
CA PRO A 254 4.83 -30.88 50.60
C PRO A 254 4.89 -31.43 49.16
N PRO A 255 3.76 -31.87 48.58
CA PRO A 255 3.68 -32.34 47.19
C PRO A 255 4.16 -31.29 46.18
N VAL A 256 4.97 -31.69 45.19
CA VAL A 256 5.37 -30.81 44.07
C VAL A 256 4.20 -30.70 43.10
N LYS A 257 3.61 -29.50 42.98
CA LYS A 257 2.41 -29.28 42.16
C LYS A 257 2.76 -29.23 40.68
N LYS A 258 1.91 -29.84 39.84
CA LYS A 258 1.97 -29.66 38.38
C LYS A 258 1.67 -28.22 37.97
N ILE A 259 0.69 -27.62 38.61
CA ILE A 259 0.28 -26.23 38.41
C ILE A 259 0.63 -25.49 39.69
N GLU A 260 1.65 -24.65 39.63
CA GLU A 260 2.10 -23.86 40.77
C GLU A 260 1.16 -22.68 41.00
N TYR A 261 0.79 -21.98 39.92
CA TYR A 261 -0.14 -20.85 39.91
C TYR A 261 -1.10 -20.93 38.72
N GLY A 262 -2.34 -20.45 38.90
CA GLY A 262 -3.39 -20.46 37.86
C GLY A 262 -4.14 -21.78 37.72
N GLU A 263 -4.85 -21.97 36.59
CA GLU A 263 -5.78 -23.08 36.38
C GLU A 263 -5.38 -24.03 35.24
N PHE A 264 -4.55 -23.58 34.29
CA PHE A 264 -4.19 -24.30 33.07
C PHE A 264 -5.43 -24.76 32.27
N LYS A 265 -6.41 -23.87 32.11
CA LYS A 265 -7.79 -24.21 31.70
C LYS A 265 -7.94 -24.61 30.23
N TYR A 266 -7.13 -24.04 29.34
CA TYR A 266 -7.28 -24.21 27.88
C TYR A 266 -6.30 -25.21 27.26
N HIS A 267 -5.72 -26.08 28.10
CA HIS A 267 -4.69 -27.01 27.64
C HIS A 267 -5.23 -28.06 26.67
N THR A 268 -4.38 -28.48 25.75
CA THR A 268 -4.61 -29.61 24.83
C THR A 268 -3.54 -30.68 25.06
N LYS A 269 -3.72 -31.86 24.45
CA LYS A 269 -2.67 -32.90 24.47
C LYS A 269 -1.37 -32.39 23.84
N GLN A 270 -1.48 -31.62 22.76
CA GLN A 270 -0.34 -30.98 22.09
C GLN A 270 0.43 -30.05 23.02
N ASP A 271 -0.26 -29.30 23.89
CA ASP A 271 0.39 -28.42 24.86
C ASP A 271 1.22 -29.20 25.89
N ILE A 272 0.68 -30.34 26.36
CA ILE A 272 1.39 -31.21 27.32
C ILE A 272 2.66 -31.79 26.68
N ASP A 273 2.57 -32.25 25.44
CA ASP A 273 3.72 -32.80 24.72
C ASP A 273 4.76 -31.71 24.43
N MET A 274 4.32 -30.51 24.08
CA MET A 274 5.18 -29.34 23.89
C MET A 274 5.91 -28.96 25.19
N MET A 275 5.21 -28.94 26.33
CA MET A 275 5.85 -28.67 27.63
C MET A 275 6.93 -29.69 27.98
N LYS A 276 6.71 -30.98 27.70
CA LYS A 276 7.72 -32.02 27.95
C LYS A 276 8.97 -31.81 27.10
N GLU A 277 8.81 -31.40 25.85
CA GLU A 277 9.93 -31.04 24.97
C GLU A 277 10.70 -29.82 25.50
N LEU A 278 9.98 -28.81 26.00
CA LEU A 278 10.56 -27.58 26.52
C LEU A 278 11.42 -27.76 27.78
N VAL A 279 11.24 -28.87 28.52
CA VAL A 279 12.14 -29.24 29.63
C VAL A 279 13.54 -29.56 29.12
N ASP A 280 13.63 -30.29 28.01
CA ASP A 280 14.91 -30.75 27.46
C ASP A 280 15.55 -29.71 26.52
N ASN A 281 14.72 -28.89 25.87
CA ASN A 281 15.16 -27.84 24.97
C ASN A 281 14.39 -26.53 25.27
N PRO A 282 14.87 -25.72 26.25
CA PRO A 282 14.21 -24.49 26.65
C PRO A 282 14.18 -23.48 25.51
N ALA A 283 13.01 -23.30 24.92
CA ALA A 283 12.77 -22.31 23.87
C ALA A 283 11.40 -21.66 24.05
N LYS A 284 11.29 -20.40 23.64
CA LYS A 284 9.99 -19.74 23.59
C LYS A 284 9.20 -20.36 22.45
N LYS A 285 7.97 -20.79 22.72
CA LYS A 285 7.07 -21.32 21.70
C LYS A 285 5.76 -20.57 21.70
N LEU A 286 5.27 -20.30 20.49
CA LEU A 286 3.91 -19.83 20.27
C LEU A 286 3.15 -20.86 19.46
N SER A 287 1.89 -21.04 19.80
CA SER A 287 0.98 -21.91 19.08
C SER A 287 -0.36 -21.21 18.91
N VAL A 288 -0.92 -21.31 17.71
CA VAL A 288 -2.31 -20.95 17.46
C VAL A 288 -3.12 -22.23 17.45
N GLN A 289 -4.11 -22.33 18.32
CA GLN A 289 -4.97 -23.50 18.44
C GLN A 289 -6.41 -23.09 18.61
N GLU A 290 -7.32 -23.94 18.16
CA GLU A 290 -8.74 -23.79 18.42
C GLU A 290 -9.16 -24.71 19.57
N VAL A 291 -9.78 -24.13 20.60
CA VAL A 291 -10.24 -24.83 21.80
C VAL A 291 -11.62 -24.30 22.14
N ASN A 292 -12.61 -25.18 22.29
CA ASN A 292 -14.00 -24.81 22.58
C ASN A 292 -14.60 -23.78 21.59
N SER A 293 -14.29 -23.93 20.30
CA SER A 293 -14.68 -22.99 19.23
C SER A 293 -14.10 -21.58 19.38
N GLU A 294 -13.12 -21.39 20.28
CA GLU A 294 -12.35 -20.16 20.41
C GLU A 294 -10.97 -20.39 19.78
N LYS A 295 -10.57 -19.51 18.86
CA LYS A 295 -9.20 -19.46 18.36
C LYS A 295 -8.34 -18.73 19.38
N LEU A 296 -7.25 -19.35 19.81
CA LEU A 296 -6.40 -18.89 20.91
C LEU A 296 -4.94 -18.79 20.47
N TYR A 297 -4.25 -17.74 20.94
CA TYR A 297 -2.80 -17.66 20.94
C TYR A 297 -2.28 -18.18 22.27
N LYS A 298 -1.45 -19.21 22.22
CA LYS A 298 -0.82 -19.83 23.40
C LYS A 298 0.67 -19.54 23.37
N VAL A 299 1.18 -18.98 24.45
CA VAL A 299 2.60 -18.66 24.64
C VAL A 299 3.14 -19.56 25.74
N PHE A 300 4.25 -20.23 25.44
CA PHE A 300 5.02 -21.03 26.39
C PHE A 300 6.36 -20.32 26.58
N LEU A 301 6.55 -19.76 27.75
CA LEU A 301 7.77 -19.05 28.13
C LEU A 301 8.45 -19.83 29.27
N PRO A 302 9.58 -20.52 29.01
CA PRO A 302 10.40 -21.07 30.09
C PRO A 302 10.92 -19.92 30.96
N ILE A 303 10.61 -19.95 32.26
CA ILE A 303 11.04 -18.93 33.24
C ILE A 303 12.13 -19.48 34.19
N SER A 304 12.32 -20.80 34.24
CA SER A 304 13.44 -21.48 34.90
C SER A 304 13.56 -22.91 34.33
N ASP A 305 14.56 -23.68 34.77
CA ASP A 305 14.85 -25.04 34.26
C ASP A 305 13.64 -25.99 34.30
N HIS A 306 12.67 -25.76 35.19
CA HIS A 306 11.50 -26.62 35.37
C HIS A 306 10.17 -25.88 35.31
N ARG A 307 10.18 -24.54 35.29
CA ARG A 307 8.94 -23.74 35.27
C ARG A 307 8.68 -23.13 33.90
N ILE A 308 7.46 -23.30 33.43
CA ILE A 308 6.98 -22.71 32.18
C ILE A 308 5.78 -21.82 32.52
N LEU A 309 5.87 -20.56 32.11
CA LEU A 309 4.72 -19.67 32.04
C LEU A 309 3.90 -20.00 30.80
N TYR A 310 2.64 -20.36 31.02
CA TYR A 310 1.63 -20.61 30.02
C TYR A 310 0.66 -19.43 29.98
N LEU A 311 0.66 -18.69 28.87
CA LEU A 311 -0.21 -17.55 28.65
C LEU A 311 -1.16 -17.83 27.48
N VAL A 312 -2.44 -17.65 27.70
CA VAL A 312 -3.49 -17.83 26.69
C VAL A 312 -4.14 -16.49 26.39
N LEU A 313 -4.11 -16.13 25.12
CA LEU A 313 -4.66 -14.89 24.59
C LEU A 313 -5.78 -15.19 23.59
N ASP A 314 -6.80 -14.35 23.61
CA ASP A 314 -7.91 -14.39 22.67
C ASP A 314 -7.46 -13.90 21.28
N TYR A 315 -7.52 -14.79 20.28
CA TYR A 315 -7.05 -14.47 18.93
C TYR A 315 -7.82 -13.32 18.30
N GLN A 316 -9.16 -13.31 18.44
CA GLN A 316 -10.00 -12.31 17.79
C GLN A 316 -9.79 -10.94 18.42
N LYS A 317 -9.71 -10.87 19.76
CA LYS A 317 -9.46 -9.59 20.44
C LYS A 317 -8.05 -9.04 20.19
N MET A 318 -7.06 -9.92 20.03
CA MET A 318 -5.71 -9.52 19.66
C MET A 318 -5.61 -9.04 18.21
N THR A 319 -6.34 -9.67 17.27
CA THR A 319 -6.25 -9.35 15.83
C THR A 319 -7.21 -8.25 15.37
N ALA A 320 -8.36 -8.07 16.04
CA ALA A 320 -9.40 -7.13 15.63
C ALA A 320 -8.91 -5.67 15.46
N PRO A 321 -8.09 -5.10 16.39
CA PRO A 321 -7.58 -3.73 16.19
C PRO A 321 -6.81 -3.59 14.88
N PHE A 322 -6.00 -4.59 14.52
CA PHE A 322 -5.24 -4.57 13.29
C PHE A 322 -6.16 -4.64 12.07
N TYR A 323 -7.13 -5.56 12.05
CA TYR A 323 -8.09 -5.65 10.95
C TYR A 323 -8.94 -4.38 10.76
N ASN A 324 -9.27 -3.66 11.84
CA ASN A 324 -9.98 -2.39 11.72
C ASN A 324 -9.12 -1.33 11.01
N TYR A 325 -7.84 -1.20 11.39
CA TYR A 325 -6.90 -0.33 10.67
C TYR A 325 -6.70 -0.77 9.21
N SER A 326 -6.63 -2.09 8.96
CA SER A 326 -6.55 -2.67 7.62
C SER A 326 -7.68 -2.22 6.72
N ILE A 327 -8.92 -2.34 7.21
CA ILE A 327 -10.13 -2.00 6.45
C ILE A 327 -10.12 -0.50 6.12
N ILE A 328 -9.71 0.36 7.05
CA ILE A 328 -9.59 1.80 6.82
C ILE A 328 -8.55 2.11 5.73
N LEU A 329 -7.38 1.46 5.76
CA LEU A 329 -6.34 1.65 4.76
C LEU A 329 -6.75 1.15 3.37
N ILE A 330 -7.43 0.01 3.29
CA ILE A 330 -7.97 -0.52 2.02
C ILE A 330 -9.07 0.41 1.49
N ALA A 331 -9.98 0.85 2.34
CA ALA A 331 -11.09 1.73 1.96
C ALA A 331 -10.60 3.10 1.49
N SER A 332 -9.63 3.70 2.19
CA SER A 332 -9.01 4.97 1.78
C SER A 332 -8.23 4.83 0.47
N SER A 333 -7.52 3.72 0.27
CA SER A 333 -6.82 3.42 -1.00
C SER A 333 -7.81 3.30 -2.16
N LEU A 334 -8.91 2.57 -1.96
CA LEU A 334 -9.96 2.42 -2.97
C LEU A 334 -10.67 3.75 -3.26
N LEU A 335 -10.92 4.54 -2.22
CA LEU A 335 -11.50 5.88 -2.34
C LEU A 335 -10.59 6.79 -3.16
N SER A 336 -9.28 6.76 -2.91
CA SER A 336 -8.31 7.57 -3.66
C SER A 336 -8.26 7.22 -5.15
N LEU A 337 -8.32 5.91 -5.49
CA LEU A 337 -8.40 5.44 -6.86
C LEU A 337 -9.72 5.86 -7.54
N LEU A 338 -10.83 5.81 -6.80
CA LEU A 338 -12.12 6.27 -7.29
C LEU A 338 -12.12 7.78 -7.54
N SER A 339 -11.57 8.58 -6.62
CA SER A 339 -11.41 10.02 -6.80
C SER A 339 -10.55 10.33 -8.03
N LEU A 340 -9.45 9.60 -8.24
CA LEU A 340 -8.61 9.76 -9.43
C LEU A 340 -9.41 9.49 -10.72
N PHE A 341 -10.22 8.44 -10.74
CA PHE A 341 -11.08 8.13 -11.89
C PHE A 341 -12.12 9.23 -12.13
N VAL A 342 -12.77 9.72 -11.07
CA VAL A 342 -13.78 10.80 -11.14
C VAL A 342 -13.18 12.11 -11.66
N VAL A 343 -11.95 12.46 -11.29
CA VAL A 343 -11.24 13.66 -11.81
C VAL A 343 -10.78 13.47 -13.26
N THR A 344 -10.39 12.25 -13.65
CA THR A 344 -9.89 11.97 -15.01
C THR A 344 -10.99 12.08 -16.07
N ILE A 345 -12.23 11.68 -15.76
CA ILE A 345 -13.37 11.73 -16.70
C ILE A 345 -13.63 13.14 -17.27
N PRO A 346 -13.90 14.18 -16.45
CA PRO A 346 -14.18 15.52 -16.97
C PRO A 346 -12.97 16.12 -17.68
N PHE A 347 -11.75 15.88 -17.17
CA PHE A 347 -10.52 16.32 -17.79
C PHE A 347 -10.40 15.79 -19.23
N PHE A 348 -10.51 14.48 -19.43
CA PHE A 348 -10.41 13.89 -20.76
C PHE A 348 -11.59 14.27 -21.67
N ASN A 349 -12.80 14.37 -21.11
CA ASN A 349 -13.97 14.76 -21.89
C ASN A 349 -13.79 16.16 -22.49
N ARG A 350 -13.25 17.11 -21.72
CA ARG A 350 -12.98 18.48 -22.19
C ARG A 350 -12.02 18.50 -23.39
N ILE A 351 -10.91 17.76 -23.30
CA ILE A 351 -9.93 17.64 -24.40
C ILE A 351 -10.60 17.03 -25.64
N TYR A 352 -11.32 15.91 -25.45
CA TYR A 352 -11.98 15.23 -26.57
C TYR A 352 -13.01 16.11 -27.28
N GLU A 353 -13.81 16.88 -26.52
CA GLU A 353 -14.80 17.80 -27.09
C GLU A 353 -14.14 18.92 -27.91
N ASN A 354 -13.05 19.51 -27.42
CA ASN A 354 -12.33 20.55 -28.15
C ASN A 354 -11.67 20.02 -29.44
N ILE A 355 -11.11 18.80 -29.41
CA ILE A 355 -10.65 18.12 -30.63
C ILE A 355 -11.79 17.89 -31.62
N GLN A 356 -13.00 17.53 -31.16
CA GLN A 356 -14.15 17.38 -32.07
C GLN A 356 -14.60 18.71 -32.68
N LYS A 357 -14.52 19.83 -31.95
CA LYS A 357 -14.79 21.17 -32.51
C LYS A 357 -13.81 21.50 -33.63
N LEU A 358 -12.52 21.31 -33.40
CA LEU A 358 -11.47 21.53 -34.41
C LEU A 358 -11.66 20.62 -35.63
N LYS A 359 -11.94 19.33 -35.40
CA LYS A 359 -12.22 18.38 -36.49
C LYS A 359 -13.40 18.84 -37.35
N ARG A 360 -14.51 19.29 -36.73
CA ARG A 360 -15.68 19.79 -37.45
C ARG A 360 -15.35 21.03 -38.29
N GLN A 361 -14.60 21.97 -37.72
CA GLN A 361 -14.15 23.15 -38.45
C GLN A 361 -13.32 22.76 -39.66
N MET A 362 -12.33 21.87 -39.51
CA MET A 362 -11.49 21.40 -40.62
C MET A 362 -12.30 20.69 -41.70
N GLN A 363 -13.34 19.93 -41.33
CA GLN A 363 -14.23 19.28 -42.30
C GLN A 363 -15.07 20.29 -43.09
N GLN A 364 -15.54 21.37 -42.45
CA GLN A 364 -16.28 22.44 -43.13
C GLN A 364 -15.36 23.28 -44.02
N LEU A 365 -14.16 23.61 -43.55
CA LEU A 365 -13.13 24.28 -44.34
C LEU A 365 -12.78 23.47 -45.60
N ALA A 366 -12.59 22.16 -45.46
CA ALA A 366 -12.32 21.26 -46.59
C ALA A 366 -13.50 21.17 -47.58
N ALA A 367 -14.73 21.41 -47.12
CA ALA A 367 -15.92 21.49 -47.97
C ALA A 367 -16.05 22.85 -48.69
N GLY A 368 -15.14 23.79 -48.46
CA GLY A 368 -15.13 25.11 -49.09
C GLY A 368 -15.75 26.22 -48.26
N ASP A 369 -16.13 25.97 -47.00
CA ASP A 369 -16.66 27.01 -46.12
C ASP A 369 -15.51 27.80 -45.46
N LEU A 370 -15.26 29.02 -45.94
CA LEU A 370 -14.20 29.92 -45.46
C LEU A 370 -14.71 30.89 -44.38
N THR A 371 -15.90 30.66 -43.82
CA THR A 371 -16.48 31.46 -42.73
C THR A 371 -16.38 30.75 -41.37
N VAL A 372 -16.05 29.46 -41.36
CA VAL A 372 -16.05 28.63 -40.15
C VAL A 372 -14.95 28.98 -39.16
N LYS A 373 -15.35 29.10 -37.89
CA LYS A 373 -14.43 29.34 -36.78
C LYS A 373 -14.69 28.34 -35.67
N SER A 374 -13.63 27.81 -35.08
CA SER A 374 -13.73 27.10 -33.80
C SER A 374 -13.52 28.08 -32.66
N HIS A 375 -14.25 27.87 -31.58
CA HIS A 375 -14.07 28.62 -30.34
C HIS A 375 -13.65 27.66 -29.23
N VAL A 376 -12.36 27.33 -29.23
CA VAL A 376 -11.73 26.59 -28.14
C VAL A 376 -11.15 27.62 -27.18
N LYS A 377 -11.64 27.61 -25.93
CA LYS A 377 -11.14 28.44 -24.84
C LYS A 377 -10.88 27.54 -23.65
N ASP A 378 -9.66 27.03 -23.54
CA ASP A 378 -9.29 26.13 -22.47
C ASP A 378 -7.90 26.37 -21.88
N GLY A 379 -7.16 27.36 -22.38
CA GLY A 379 -5.82 27.70 -21.95
C GLY A 379 -4.77 26.66 -22.34
N SER A 380 -5.10 25.69 -23.19
CA SER A 380 -4.17 24.67 -23.68
C SER A 380 -3.68 24.97 -25.09
N GLU A 381 -2.79 24.12 -25.60
CA GLU A 381 -2.29 24.14 -26.98
C GLU A 381 -3.43 23.98 -28.01
N LEU A 382 -4.59 23.46 -27.61
CA LEU A 382 -5.78 23.39 -28.48
C LEU A 382 -6.43 24.74 -28.73
N GLU A 383 -6.31 25.68 -27.78
CA GLU A 383 -6.75 27.07 -27.97
C GLU A 383 -5.84 27.81 -28.95
N GLU A 384 -4.52 27.65 -28.82
CA GLU A 384 -3.54 28.20 -29.75
C GLU A 384 -3.79 27.66 -31.17
N LEU A 385 -3.93 26.34 -31.31
CA LEU A 385 -4.24 25.71 -32.60
C LEU A 385 -5.58 26.20 -33.18
N SER A 386 -6.60 26.41 -32.34
CA SER A 386 -7.89 26.97 -32.77
C SER A 386 -7.71 28.37 -33.34
N ASN A 387 -6.90 29.22 -32.70
CA ASN A 387 -6.60 30.56 -33.16
C ASN A 387 -5.80 30.56 -34.46
N ASP A 388 -4.79 29.70 -34.59
CA ASP A 388 -3.99 29.57 -35.82
C ASP A 388 -4.84 29.11 -37.00
N VAL A 389 -5.70 28.11 -36.80
CA VAL A 389 -6.62 27.65 -37.84
C VAL A 389 -7.62 28.76 -38.20
N ASN A 390 -8.14 29.51 -37.23
CA ASN A 390 -9.02 30.66 -37.49
C ASN A 390 -8.32 31.74 -38.33
N GLN A 391 -7.05 32.05 -38.04
CA GLN A 391 -6.26 32.99 -38.83
C GLN A 391 -6.00 32.47 -40.26
N MET A 392 -5.72 31.18 -40.41
CA MET A 392 -5.56 30.54 -41.72
C MET A 392 -6.85 30.63 -42.55
N VAL A 393 -8.00 30.31 -41.95
CA VAL A 393 -9.32 30.45 -42.60
C VAL A 393 -9.54 31.89 -43.05
N GLN A 394 -9.23 32.87 -42.20
CA GLN A 394 -9.35 34.29 -42.54
C GLN A 394 -8.43 34.69 -43.70
N LYS A 395 -7.16 34.25 -43.71
CA LYS A 395 -6.23 34.53 -44.81
C LYS A 395 -6.67 33.90 -46.12
N LEU A 396 -7.20 32.68 -46.10
CA LEU A 396 -7.77 32.02 -47.27
C LEU A 396 -9.02 32.75 -47.77
N ASN A 397 -9.90 33.17 -46.87
CA ASN A 397 -11.10 33.95 -47.21
C ASN A 397 -10.74 35.25 -47.94
N VAL A 398 -9.77 36.01 -47.41
CA VAL A 398 -9.27 37.23 -48.05
C VAL A 398 -8.65 36.92 -49.41
N LEU A 399 -7.77 35.92 -49.51
CA LEU A 399 -7.11 35.55 -50.76
C LEU A 399 -8.13 35.13 -51.84
N VAL A 400 -9.13 34.33 -51.49
CA VAL A 400 -10.19 33.93 -52.43
C VAL A 400 -11.08 35.14 -52.76
N THR A 401 -11.32 36.06 -51.83
CA THR A 401 -12.06 37.29 -52.16
C THR A 401 -11.29 38.17 -53.15
N ASP A 402 -10.00 38.39 -52.92
CA ASP A 402 -9.14 39.21 -53.79
C ASP A 402 -9.01 38.62 -55.19
N VAL A 403 -8.79 37.30 -55.28
CA VAL A 403 -8.72 36.61 -56.58
C VAL A 403 -10.07 36.71 -57.32
N LYS A 404 -11.20 36.67 -56.60
CA LYS A 404 -12.54 36.80 -57.19
C LYS A 404 -12.74 38.20 -57.73
N GLU A 405 -12.37 39.22 -56.96
CA GLU A 405 -12.44 40.62 -57.41
C GLU A 405 -11.55 40.84 -58.64
N GLN A 406 -10.33 40.29 -58.64
CA GLN A 406 -9.40 40.40 -59.76
C GLN A 406 -9.92 39.68 -61.00
N ALA A 407 -10.55 38.53 -60.86
CA ALA A 407 -11.23 37.84 -61.95
C ALA A 407 -12.41 38.66 -62.47
N VAL A 408 -13.24 39.26 -61.61
CA VAL A 408 -14.32 40.16 -62.07
C VAL A 408 -13.77 41.35 -62.86
N LYS A 409 -12.69 41.99 -62.38
CA LYS A 409 -12.02 43.08 -63.10
C LYS A 409 -11.48 42.61 -64.45
N THR A 410 -10.77 41.48 -64.47
CA THR A 410 -10.20 40.88 -65.69
C THR A 410 -11.29 40.54 -66.69
N GLN A 411 -12.38 39.91 -66.25
CA GLN A 411 -13.55 39.61 -67.08
C GLN A 411 -14.12 40.87 -67.72
N ARG A 412 -14.32 41.92 -66.93
CA ARG A 412 -14.87 43.18 -67.41
C ARG A 412 -13.95 43.84 -68.43
N SER A 413 -12.65 43.90 -68.16
CA SER A 413 -11.65 44.40 -69.08
C SER A 413 -11.61 43.58 -70.38
N SER A 414 -11.71 42.26 -70.28
CA SER A 414 -11.71 41.35 -71.43
C SER A 414 -12.90 41.57 -72.36
N VAL A 415 -14.11 41.76 -71.80
CA VAL A 415 -15.32 42.03 -72.57
C VAL A 415 -15.24 43.38 -73.27
N VAL A 416 -14.72 44.41 -72.60
CA VAL A 416 -14.49 45.73 -73.21
C VAL A 416 -13.47 45.62 -74.34
N LEU A 417 -12.36 44.91 -74.10
CA LEU A 417 -11.29 44.72 -75.09
C LEU A 417 -11.78 43.89 -76.29
N GLU A 418 -12.62 42.88 -76.09
CA GLU A 418 -13.25 42.10 -77.17
C GLU A 418 -14.16 42.98 -78.04
N ALA A 419 -14.97 43.84 -77.42
CA ALA A 419 -15.85 44.77 -78.13
C ALA A 419 -15.04 45.83 -78.92
N GLU A 420 -14.00 46.37 -78.32
CA GLU A 420 -13.11 47.36 -78.95
C GLU A 420 -12.27 46.74 -80.07
N ALA A 421 -11.73 45.53 -79.88
CA ALA A 421 -11.04 44.77 -80.91
C ALA A 421 -11.96 44.44 -82.08
N SER A 422 -13.19 43.98 -81.83
CA SER A 422 -14.18 43.70 -82.89
C SER A 422 -14.49 44.96 -83.70
N ARG A 423 -14.71 46.10 -83.03
CA ARG A 423 -14.94 47.39 -83.69
C ARG A 423 -13.73 47.85 -84.51
N SER A 424 -12.53 47.61 -83.99
CA SER A 424 -11.27 47.93 -84.67
C SER A 424 -11.07 47.04 -85.89
N VAL A 425 -11.39 45.75 -85.81
CA VAL A 425 -11.38 44.82 -86.95
C VAL A 425 -12.31 45.32 -88.05
N GLU A 426 -13.56 45.66 -87.71
CA GLU A 426 -14.55 46.14 -88.68
C GLU A 426 -14.09 47.42 -89.37
N LYS A 427 -13.67 48.42 -88.60
CA LYS A 427 -13.24 49.71 -89.14
C LYS A 427 -11.92 49.62 -89.92
N MET A 428 -10.97 48.81 -89.46
CA MET A 428 -9.72 48.60 -90.18
C MET A 428 -9.93 47.75 -91.43
N TYR A 429 -10.87 46.80 -91.44
CA TYR A 429 -11.24 46.08 -92.65
C TYR A 429 -11.83 47.01 -93.71
N GLU A 430 -12.72 47.93 -93.29
CA GLU A 430 -13.26 48.97 -94.18
C GLU A 430 -12.15 49.88 -94.73
N LEU A 431 -11.26 50.38 -93.87
CA LEU A 431 -10.11 51.21 -94.28
C LEU A 431 -9.12 50.45 -95.17
N ALA A 432 -8.84 49.19 -94.86
CA ALA A 432 -7.96 48.30 -95.61
C ALA A 432 -8.47 48.07 -97.02
N VAL A 433 -9.74 47.70 -97.15
CA VAL A 433 -10.39 47.51 -98.45
C VAL A 433 -10.41 48.83 -99.22
N GLY A 434 -10.80 49.93 -98.57
CA GLY A 434 -10.79 51.26 -99.19
C GLY A 434 -9.41 51.69 -99.66
N THR A 435 -8.38 51.58 -98.83
CA THR A 435 -7.00 51.95 -99.14
C THR A 435 -6.41 51.04 -100.22
N THR A 436 -6.75 49.74 -100.22
CA THR A 436 -6.31 48.80 -101.25
C THR A 436 -6.96 49.11 -102.60
N LEU A 437 -8.26 49.42 -102.61
CA LEU A 437 -8.97 49.85 -103.82
C LEU A 437 -8.40 51.16 -104.34
N GLN A 438 -8.19 52.15 -103.46
CA GLN A 438 -7.58 53.43 -103.82
C GLN A 438 -6.14 53.27 -104.31
N SER A 439 -5.35 52.40 -103.69
CA SER A 439 -3.98 52.07 -104.14
C SER A 439 -3.99 51.40 -105.51
N ARG A 440 -4.97 50.54 -105.81
CA ARG A 440 -5.17 49.96 -107.15
C ARG A 440 -5.62 51.00 -108.18
N GLU A 441 -6.48 51.93 -107.78
CA GLU A 441 -6.93 53.03 -108.64
C GLU A 441 -5.77 53.96 -108.98
N TRP A 442 -4.98 54.39 -107.98
CA TRP A 442 -3.74 55.13 -108.19
C TRP A 442 -2.75 54.36 -109.05
N LEU A 443 -2.62 53.04 -108.85
CA LEU A 443 -1.76 52.22 -109.70
C LEU A 443 -2.22 52.30 -111.16
N ASN A 444 -3.52 52.18 -111.43
CA ASN A 444 -4.08 52.30 -112.78
C ASN A 444 -3.86 53.71 -113.37
N GLU A 445 -4.06 54.77 -112.58
CA GLU A 445 -3.83 56.16 -113.00
C GLU A 445 -2.35 56.43 -113.29
N ILE A 446 -1.46 55.98 -112.40
CA ILE A 446 0.00 56.05 -112.59
C ILE A 446 0.38 55.26 -113.84
N HIS A 447 -0.16 54.07 -114.04
CA HIS A 447 0.08 53.27 -115.24
C HIS A 447 -0.35 54.02 -116.50
N ALA A 448 -1.55 54.60 -116.52
CA ALA A 448 -2.07 55.38 -117.64
C ALA A 448 -1.20 56.60 -117.95
N PHE A 449 -0.80 57.35 -116.92
CA PHE A 449 0.10 58.50 -117.05
C PHE A 449 1.48 58.10 -117.56
N LEU A 450 2.06 57.02 -117.01
CA LEU A 450 3.34 56.48 -117.46
C LEU A 450 3.27 55.94 -118.89
N ASP A 451 2.14 55.34 -119.30
CA ASP A 451 1.91 54.90 -120.70
C ASP A 451 1.84 56.10 -121.66
N GLU A 452 1.14 57.17 -121.28
CA GLU A 452 1.08 58.40 -122.07
C GLU A 452 2.47 59.03 -122.22
N MET A 453 3.23 59.14 -121.11
CA MET A 453 4.63 59.58 -121.12
C MET A 453 5.48 58.69 -122.03
N ALA A 454 5.39 57.37 -121.90
CA ALA A 454 6.17 56.44 -122.70
C ALA A 454 5.83 56.55 -124.20
N ASN A 455 4.56 56.75 -124.55
CA ASN A 455 4.11 56.91 -125.94
C ASN A 455 4.62 58.21 -126.58
N VAL A 456 4.61 59.32 -125.84
CA VAL A 456 5.20 60.58 -126.31
C VAL A 456 6.71 60.44 -126.51
N LEU A 457 7.40 59.78 -125.57
CA LEU A 457 8.85 59.60 -125.62
C LEU A 457 9.29 58.65 -126.75
N LYS A 458 8.48 57.65 -127.10
CA LYS A 458 8.74 56.72 -128.24
C LYS A 458 8.74 57.40 -129.61
N ALA A 459 8.17 58.60 -129.75
CA ALA A 459 8.16 59.37 -131.01
C ALA A 459 9.53 59.98 -131.39
N PHE A 460 10.53 59.89 -130.49
CA PHE A 460 11.90 60.37 -130.72
C PHE A 460 12.93 59.24 -130.68
N PRO A 461 12.92 58.29 -131.63
CA PRO A 461 13.83 57.15 -131.64
C PRO A 461 15.25 57.60 -132.04
N GLY A 462 16.16 57.69 -131.07
CA GLY A 462 17.59 57.95 -131.33
C GLY A 462 18.33 58.82 -130.30
N ASP A 463 17.63 59.48 -129.37
CA ASP A 463 18.26 60.30 -128.32
C ASP A 463 18.56 59.48 -127.06
N GLN A 464 19.84 59.44 -126.68
CA GLN A 464 20.32 58.68 -125.52
C GLN A 464 19.70 59.16 -124.19
N LYS A 465 19.33 60.45 -124.08
CA LYS A 465 18.61 60.97 -122.89
C LYS A 465 17.18 60.45 -122.82
N VAL A 466 16.52 60.25 -123.96
CA VAL A 466 15.15 59.74 -124.03
C VAL A 466 15.09 58.29 -123.58
N MET A 467 16.08 57.46 -123.95
CA MET A 467 16.18 56.08 -123.45
C MET A 467 16.38 56.01 -121.94
N THR A 468 17.21 56.89 -121.35
CA THR A 468 17.35 56.96 -119.89
C THR A 468 16.06 57.37 -119.19
N VAL A 469 15.26 58.25 -119.78
CA VAL A 469 13.96 58.65 -119.22
C VAL A 469 12.93 57.51 -119.35
N LEU A 470 12.90 56.79 -120.47
CA LEU A 470 12.07 55.58 -120.64
C LEU A 470 12.42 54.49 -119.62
N GLU A 471 13.71 54.25 -119.36
CA GLU A 471 14.13 53.34 -118.28
C GLU A 471 13.63 53.81 -116.90
N LYS A 472 13.68 55.12 -116.61
CA LYS A 472 13.15 55.66 -115.34
C LYS A 472 11.63 55.56 -115.24
N VAL A 473 10.91 55.68 -116.37
CA VAL A 473 9.45 55.47 -116.44
C VAL A 473 9.11 54.00 -116.12
N GLU A 474 9.88 53.06 -116.66
CA GLU A 474 9.68 51.64 -116.35
C GLU A 474 10.09 51.30 -114.90
N GLN A 475 11.15 51.93 -114.37
CA GLN A 475 11.48 51.85 -112.94
C GLN A 475 10.36 52.40 -112.05
N MET A 476 9.73 53.52 -112.42
CA MET A 476 8.57 54.06 -111.70
C MET A 476 7.37 53.11 -111.74
N ARG A 477 7.18 52.38 -112.84
CA ARG A 477 6.14 51.36 -112.96
C ARG A 477 6.38 50.18 -112.02
N VAL A 478 7.62 49.73 -111.90
CA VAL A 478 8.01 48.69 -110.92
C VAL A 478 7.80 49.19 -109.49
N ILE A 479 8.24 50.42 -109.18
CA ILE A 479 8.06 51.03 -107.86
C ILE A 479 6.58 51.18 -107.49
N ALA A 480 5.72 51.57 -108.44
CA ALA A 480 4.29 51.69 -108.21
C ALA A 480 3.66 50.33 -107.87
N ASN A 481 4.00 49.27 -108.63
CA ASN A 481 3.54 47.90 -108.34
C ASN A 481 4.02 47.40 -106.98
N ASP A 482 5.31 47.55 -106.67
CA ASP A 482 5.89 47.16 -105.38
C ASP A 482 5.20 47.89 -104.22
N ARG A 483 4.90 49.17 -104.38
CA ARG A 483 4.23 49.96 -103.33
C ARG A 483 2.80 49.48 -103.08
N THR A 484 2.05 49.13 -104.12
CA THR A 484 0.71 48.53 -103.95
C THR A 484 0.79 47.14 -103.34
N ALA A 485 1.81 46.34 -103.66
CA ALA A 485 2.06 45.04 -103.03
C ALA A 485 2.36 45.19 -101.53
N VAL A 486 3.22 46.12 -101.13
CA VAL A 486 3.54 46.41 -99.71
C VAL A 486 2.30 46.88 -98.94
N VAL A 487 1.45 47.73 -99.52
CA VAL A 487 0.19 48.17 -98.88
C VAL A 487 -0.77 46.99 -98.67
N THR A 488 -0.84 46.07 -99.63
CA THR A 488 -1.66 44.86 -99.54
C THR A 488 -1.11 43.91 -98.46
N GLU A 489 0.20 43.73 -98.38
CA GLU A 489 0.85 42.89 -97.37
C GLU A 489 0.69 43.46 -95.95
N MET A 490 0.90 44.77 -95.77
CA MET A 490 0.63 45.46 -94.49
C MET A 490 -0.82 45.28 -94.05
N THR A 491 -1.76 45.32 -94.98
CA THR A 491 -3.18 45.11 -94.72
C THR A 491 -3.48 43.69 -94.22
N ILE A 492 -2.85 42.67 -94.81
CA ILE A 492 -3.00 41.27 -94.38
C ILE A 492 -2.42 41.08 -92.98
N GLN A 493 -1.19 41.55 -92.74
CA GLN A 493 -0.54 41.45 -91.42
C GLN A 493 -1.35 42.15 -90.32
N LEU A 494 -1.91 43.32 -90.62
CA LEU A 494 -2.76 44.06 -89.69
C LEU A 494 -4.08 43.32 -89.39
N SER A 495 -4.68 42.67 -90.40
CA SER A 495 -5.87 41.83 -90.21
C SER A 495 -5.56 40.61 -89.31
N ASP A 496 -4.41 39.97 -89.52
CA ASP A 496 -4.01 38.80 -88.73
C ASP A 496 -3.72 39.16 -87.27
N LEU A 497 -2.97 40.26 -87.01
CA LEU A 497 -2.72 40.77 -85.67
C LEU A 497 -4.01 41.10 -84.90
N LEU A 498 -5.00 41.68 -85.59
CA LEU A 498 -6.28 42.00 -84.96
C LEU A 498 -7.14 40.77 -84.67
N LYS A 499 -7.14 39.78 -85.57
CA LYS A 499 -7.81 38.48 -85.32
C LYS A 499 -7.18 37.78 -84.12
N GLU A 500 -5.85 37.84 -84.01
CA GLU A 500 -5.12 37.31 -82.86
C GLU A 500 -5.51 38.04 -81.57
N LEU A 501 -5.55 39.38 -81.56
CA LEU A 501 -5.98 40.18 -80.41
C LEU A 501 -7.42 39.84 -79.98
N HIS A 502 -8.34 39.72 -80.92
CA HIS A 502 -9.72 39.29 -80.65
C HIS A 502 -9.79 37.86 -80.10
N GLY A 503 -8.96 36.95 -80.62
CA GLY A 503 -8.82 35.59 -80.10
C GLY A 503 -8.35 35.57 -78.64
N GLN A 504 -7.28 36.31 -78.34
CA GLN A 504 -6.71 36.44 -77.00
C GLN A 504 -7.69 37.08 -76.01
N SER A 505 -8.45 38.10 -76.43
CA SER A 505 -9.48 38.73 -75.57
C SER A 505 -10.62 37.78 -75.23
N LYS A 506 -11.01 36.92 -76.17
CA LYS A 506 -12.04 35.92 -75.94
C LYS A 506 -11.53 34.82 -74.99
N GLU A 507 -10.28 34.41 -75.14
CA GLU A 507 -9.64 33.43 -74.26
C GLU A 507 -9.51 33.94 -72.82
N LEU A 508 -9.08 35.20 -72.63
CA LEU A 508 -9.03 35.85 -71.32
C LEU A 508 -10.40 35.89 -70.62
N SER A 509 -11.46 36.17 -71.38
CA SER A 509 -12.86 36.16 -70.93
C SER A 509 -13.30 34.74 -70.52
N TYR A 510 -12.89 33.73 -71.26
CA TYR A 510 -13.17 32.33 -70.92
C TYR A 510 -12.45 31.91 -69.62
N ILE A 511 -11.15 32.18 -69.51
CA ILE A 511 -10.34 31.84 -68.33
C ILE A 511 -10.93 32.51 -67.08
N SER A 512 -11.26 33.79 -67.18
CA SER A 512 -11.78 34.54 -66.05
C SER A 512 -13.16 34.05 -65.58
N ASN A 513 -14.06 33.70 -66.51
CA ASN A 513 -15.33 33.06 -66.16
C ASN A 513 -15.16 31.67 -65.54
N ALA A 514 -14.27 30.83 -66.08
CA ALA A 514 -13.97 29.53 -65.51
C ALA A 514 -13.43 29.65 -64.07
N LEU A 515 -12.58 30.65 -63.84
CA LEU A 515 -12.03 30.95 -62.52
C LEU A 515 -13.14 31.39 -61.55
N LEU A 516 -14.02 32.31 -61.95
CA LEU A 516 -15.19 32.73 -61.16
C LEU A 516 -16.11 31.56 -60.79
N GLN A 517 -16.32 30.61 -61.72
CA GLN A 517 -17.13 29.41 -61.47
C GLN A 517 -16.47 28.44 -60.48
N GLN A 518 -15.14 28.30 -60.51
CA GLN A 518 -14.44 27.51 -59.49
C GLN A 518 -14.56 28.18 -58.11
N MET A 519 -14.48 29.50 -58.07
CA MET A 519 -14.56 30.28 -56.83
C MET A 519 -15.95 30.28 -56.20
N SER A 520 -17.01 30.10 -56.98
CA SER A 520 -18.37 30.00 -56.44
C SER A 520 -18.61 28.74 -55.60
N ARG A 521 -17.67 27.79 -55.59
CA ARG A 521 -17.71 26.62 -54.71
C ARG A 521 -17.32 26.96 -53.27
N PHE A 522 -16.67 28.10 -53.05
CA PHE A 522 -16.33 28.57 -51.70
C PHE A 522 -17.46 29.42 -51.13
N ILE A 523 -17.75 29.21 -49.85
CA ILE A 523 -18.62 30.07 -49.05
C ILE A 523 -17.71 31.10 -48.40
N LEU A 524 -17.89 32.37 -48.77
CA LEU A 524 -17.08 33.50 -48.33
C LEU A 524 -17.74 34.29 -47.20
#